data_AF-A0A6L7QEU5-F1
#
_entry.id   AF-A0A6L7QEU5-F1
#
_cell.length_a   1.000
_cell.length_b   1.000
_cell.length_c   1.000
_cell.angle_alpha   90.00
_cell.angle_beta   90.00
_cell.angle_gamma   90.00
#
_symmetry.space_group_name_H-M   'P 1'
#
loop_
_entity.id
_entity.type
_entity.pdbx_description
1 polymer ?
#
loop_
_entity_poly.entity_id
_entity_poly.type
_entity_poly.pdbx_seq_one_letter_code
_entity_poly.pdbx_strand_id
1 'polypeptide(L)'
;YRSGIGARVTVFSADLRQMAEVRGGSSYLSHNDLRLHFGLGRRTKVDRILIRWPSGGSQTVGPVPARRFVRIVEGEPWTPL
;
A
#
# COMPACT_ATOMS: atom_id res chain seq x y z
N TYR A 1 -4.36 -18.08 2.97
CA TYR A 1 -3.27 -17.36 2.28
C TYR A 1 -3.73 -15.93 2.00
N ARG A 2 -3.69 -14.99 2.97
CA ARG A 2 -4.49 -13.74 2.87
C ARG A 2 -3.83 -12.49 3.49
N SER A 3 -2.54 -12.31 3.30
CA SER A 3 -1.81 -11.23 3.99
C SER A 3 -1.06 -10.28 3.06
N GLY A 4 -1.14 -10.44 1.73
CA GLY A 4 -0.40 -9.60 0.79
C GLY A 4 1.12 -9.61 1.02
N ILE A 5 1.65 -10.61 1.75
CA ILE A 5 3.06 -10.73 2.11
C ILE A 5 3.89 -10.85 0.83
N GLY A 6 4.93 -10.02 0.71
CA GLY A 6 5.73 -9.90 -0.50
C GLY A 6 5.17 -8.90 -1.52
N ALA A 7 4.02 -8.27 -1.27
CA ALA A 7 3.52 -7.20 -2.12
C ALA A 7 4.37 -5.94 -1.95
N ARG A 8 4.76 -5.36 -3.08
CA ARG A 8 5.63 -4.19 -3.16
C ARG A 8 4.81 -2.98 -3.59
N VAL A 9 4.70 -2.01 -2.69
CA VAL A 9 3.86 -0.82 -2.82
C VAL A 9 4.75 0.40 -3.05
N THR A 10 4.48 1.15 -4.11
CA THR A 10 5.15 2.41 -4.44
C THR A 10 4.12 3.53 -4.44
N VAL A 11 4.32 4.54 -3.60
CA VAL A 11 3.45 5.71 -3.45
C VAL A 11 4.11 6.91 -4.11
N PHE A 12 3.33 7.64 -4.90
CA PHE A 12 3.70 8.87 -5.58
C PHE A 12 2.80 10.00 -5.09
N SER A 13 3.41 11.07 -4.59
CA SER A 13 2.72 12.26 -4.07
C SER A 13 3.53 13.51 -4.42
N ALA A 14 3.13 14.21 -5.48
CA ALA A 14 3.86 15.28 -6.14
C ALA A 14 5.31 14.86 -6.46
N ASP A 15 6.27 15.45 -5.77
CA ASP A 15 7.71 15.20 -5.85
C ASP A 15 8.19 14.06 -4.92
N LEU A 16 7.31 13.54 -4.05
CA LEU A 16 7.63 12.43 -3.16
C LEU A 16 7.35 11.08 -3.84
N ARG A 17 8.35 10.20 -3.82
CA ARG A 17 8.22 8.78 -4.17
C ARG A 17 8.70 7.93 -3.01
N GLN A 18 7.82 7.10 -2.46
CA GLN A 18 8.15 6.16 -1.40
C GLN A 18 7.83 4.74 -1.83
N MET A 19 8.62 3.78 -1.37
CA MET A 19 8.48 2.39 -1.74
C MET A 19 8.65 1.53 -0.49
N ALA A 20 7.69 0.65 -0.26
CA ALA A 20 7.71 -0.28 0.85
C ALA A 20 7.16 -1.64 0.41
N GLU A 21 7.56 -2.68 1.11
CA GLU A 21 7.15 -4.05 0.82
C GLU A 21 6.52 -4.65 2.07
N VAL A 22 5.41 -5.37 1.90
CA VAL A 22 4.73 -6.04 3.01
C VAL A 22 5.58 -7.23 3.44
N ARG A 23 6.37 -7.05 4.49
CA ARG A 23 7.22 -8.12 5.03
C ARG A 23 6.41 -8.97 6.02
N GLY A 24 6.25 -10.24 5.69
CA GLY A 24 5.66 -11.23 6.61
C GLY A 24 6.71 -11.75 7.58
N GLY A 25 6.98 -10.99 8.63
CA GLY A 25 7.87 -11.43 9.72
C GLY A 25 7.10 -12.22 10.76
N SER A 26 7.20 -13.55 10.72
CA SER A 26 6.73 -14.42 11.81
C SER A 26 7.69 -14.33 12.99
N SER A 27 7.43 -13.47 13.96
CA SER A 27 8.12 -13.49 15.26
C SER A 27 7.10 -13.81 16.36
N TYR A 28 6.96 -15.12 16.61
CA TYR A 28 6.35 -15.92 17.69
C TYR A 28 5.25 -15.38 18.63
N LEU A 29 5.05 -14.07 18.83
CA LEU A 29 4.00 -13.49 19.70
C LEU A 29 3.47 -12.13 19.23
N SER A 30 3.87 -11.63 18.05
CA SER A 30 3.47 -10.28 17.58
C SER A 30 2.39 -10.34 16.50
N HIS A 31 1.22 -9.83 16.85
CA HIS A 31 0.07 -9.64 15.96
C HIS A 31 0.51 -8.80 14.74
N ASN A 32 0.49 -9.44 13.58
CA ASN A 32 1.06 -8.98 12.31
C ASN A 32 0.20 -7.85 11.71
N ASP A 33 0.45 -6.60 12.11
CA ASP A 33 -0.17 -5.45 11.47
C ASP A 33 0.55 -5.20 10.12
N LEU A 34 -0.04 -5.72 9.04
CA LEU A 34 0.48 -5.66 7.66
C LEU A 34 0.37 -4.25 7.04
N ARG A 35 0.19 -3.21 7.86
CA ARG A 35 -0.04 -1.85 7.39
C ARG A 35 1.26 -1.19 7.02
N LEU A 36 1.29 -0.64 5.81
CA LEU A 36 2.39 0.21 5.36
C LEU A 36 2.04 1.67 5.65
N HIS A 37 2.87 2.31 6.46
CA HIS A 37 2.73 3.73 6.76
C HIS A 37 3.61 4.54 5.80
N PHE A 38 2.98 5.47 5.07
CA PHE A 38 3.67 6.39 4.17
C PHE A 38 3.54 7.82 4.71
N GLY A 39 4.68 8.40 5.08
CA GLY A 39 4.75 9.77 5.58
C GLY A 39 4.72 10.78 4.43
N LEU A 40 3.57 11.42 4.22
CA LEU A 40 3.37 12.37 3.13
C LEU A 40 3.84 13.81 3.45
N GLY A 41 4.25 14.09 4.69
CA GLY A 41 4.67 15.44 5.10
C GLY A 41 3.54 16.47 4.95
N ARG A 42 3.78 17.54 4.16
CA ARG A 42 2.79 18.60 3.89
C ARG A 42 1.82 18.28 2.74
N ARG A 43 1.97 17.15 2.05
CA ARG A 43 1.07 16.80 0.93
C ARG A 43 -0.30 16.35 1.45
N THR A 44 -1.36 16.80 0.77
CA THR A 44 -2.76 16.51 1.13
C THR A 44 -3.37 15.37 0.33
N LYS A 45 -2.64 14.80 -0.63
CA LYS A 45 -3.10 13.66 -1.45
C LYS A 45 -1.94 12.80 -1.94
N VAL A 46 -2.26 11.57 -2.28
CA VAL A 46 -1.43 10.65 -3.05
C VAL A 46 -1.96 10.67 -4.48
N ASP A 47 -1.10 10.96 -5.44
CA ASP A 47 -1.50 10.99 -6.85
C ASP A 47 -1.65 9.58 -7.40
N ARG A 48 -0.75 8.68 -6.99
CA ARG A 48 -0.74 7.29 -7.46
C ARG A 48 -0.11 6.35 -6.44
N ILE A 49 -0.69 5.17 -6.31
CA ILE A 49 -0.16 4.03 -5.58
C ILE A 49 -0.03 2.89 -6.59
N LEU A 50 1.18 2.37 -6.77
CA LEU A 50 1.47 1.20 -7.60
C LEU A 50 1.75 0.01 -6.67
N ILE A 51 0.99 -1.07 -6.83
CA ILE A 51 1.16 -2.30 -6.08
C ILE A 51 1.59 -3.38 -7.05
N ARG A 52 2.71 -4.03 -6.74
CA ARG A 52 3.17 -5.25 -7.39
C ARG A 52 2.90 -6.40 -6.44
N TRP A 53 2.01 -7.29 -6.83
CA TRP A 53 1.62 -8.46 -6.05
C TRP A 53 2.65 -9.58 -6.23
N PRO A 54 2.88 -10.42 -5.20
CA PRO A 54 3.79 -11.55 -5.28
C PRO A 54 3.33 -12.62 -6.27
N SER A 55 2.03 -12.66 -6.60
CA SER A 55 1.44 -13.49 -7.65
C SER A 55 1.90 -13.12 -9.07
N GLY A 56 2.55 -11.96 -9.23
CA GLY A 56 2.90 -11.37 -10.53
C GLY A 56 1.92 -10.30 -11.01
N GLY A 57 0.75 -10.16 -10.37
CA GLY A 57 -0.23 -9.11 -10.67
C GLY A 57 0.29 -7.71 -10.36
N SER A 58 -0.25 -6.69 -11.02
CA SER A 58 -0.01 -5.30 -10.65
C SER A 58 -1.29 -4.49 -10.62
N GLN A 59 -1.40 -3.60 -9.64
CA GLN A 59 -2.58 -2.76 -9.45
C GLN A 59 -2.14 -1.32 -9.26
N THR A 60 -2.87 -0.40 -9.87
CA THR A 60 -2.67 1.04 -9.68
C THR A 60 -3.90 1.63 -9.03
N VAL A 61 -3.69 2.45 -8.00
CA VAL A 61 -4.73 3.08 -7.19
C VAL A 61 -4.45 4.58 -7.12
N GLY A 62 -5.46 5.42 -7.33
CA GLY A 62 -5.32 6.87 -7.19
C GLY A 62 -6.32 7.67 -8.02
N PRO A 63 -6.38 9.00 -7.81
CA PRO A 63 -5.79 9.73 -6.68
C PRO A 63 -6.56 9.49 -5.37
N VAL A 64 -5.86 9.56 -4.23
CA VAL A 64 -6.44 9.33 -2.89
C VAL A 64 -6.10 10.51 -1.97
N PRO A 65 -7.06 11.03 -1.18
CA PRO A 65 -6.76 11.99 -0.11
C PRO A 65 -5.74 11.46 0.91
N ALA A 66 -4.86 12.32 1.40
CA ALA A 66 -3.96 12.00 2.51
C ALA A 66 -4.75 11.81 3.82
N ARG A 67 -4.10 11.22 4.83
CA ARG A 67 -4.67 10.99 6.17
C ARG A 67 -5.88 10.05 6.19
N ARG A 68 -6.03 9.19 5.18
CA ARG A 68 -7.08 8.15 5.14
C ARG A 68 -6.45 6.77 5.11
N PHE A 69 -7.13 5.81 5.74
CA PHE A 69 -6.81 4.39 5.57
C PHE A 69 -7.42 3.91 4.27
N VAL A 70 -6.58 3.26 3.46
CA VAL A 70 -6.98 2.68 2.18
C VAL A 70 -6.74 1.19 2.26
N ARG A 71 -7.81 0.41 2.08
CA ARG A 71 -7.74 -1.04 1.97
C ARG A 71 -7.75 -1.40 0.49
N ILE A 72 -6.74 -2.12 0.05
CA ILE A 72 -6.62 -2.59 -1.33
C ILE A 72 -6.49 -4.11 -1.27
N VAL A 73 -7.32 -4.79 -2.05
CA VAL A 73 -7.37 -6.24 -2.14
C VAL A 73 -6.98 -6.61 -3.56
N GLU A 74 -6.05 -7.56 -3.69
CA GLU A 74 -5.64 -8.10 -4.98
C GLU A 74 -6.84 -8.64 -5.74
N GLY A 75 -6.99 -8.22 -7.00
CA GLY A 75 -8.08 -8.65 -7.87
C GLY A 75 -9.40 -7.90 -7.66
N GLU A 76 -9.52 -7.10 -6.61
CA GLU A 76 -10.68 -6.21 -6.45
C GLU A 76 -10.41 -4.84 -7.11
N PRO A 77 -11.41 -4.28 -7.83
CA PRO A 77 -11.30 -2.94 -8.37
C PRO A 77 -11.21 -1.92 -7.23
N TRP A 78 -10.27 -0.99 -7.34
CA TRP A 78 -10.16 0.12 -6.40
C TRP A 78 -11.39 1.01 -6.50
N THR A 79 -12.09 1.20 -5.37
CA THR A 79 -13.24 2.10 -5.28
C THR A 79 -12.97 3.12 -4.17
N PRO A 80 -13.01 4.43 -4.46
CA PRO A 80 -12.90 5.44 -3.43
C PRO A 80 -14.14 5.39 -2.52
N LEU A 81 -13.92 5.16 -1.23
CA LEU A 81 -14.90 5.39 -0.16
C LEU A 81 -15.08 6.89 0.11
#